data_AF-A0A3S0VGD1-F1
#
_entry.id   AF-A0A3S0VGD1-F1
#
_cell.length_a   1.000
_cell.length_b   1.000
_cell.length_c   1.000
_cell.angle_alpha   90.00
_cell.angle_beta   90.00
_cell.angle_gamma   90.00
#
_symmetry.space_group_name_H-M   'P 1'
#
loop_
_entity.id
_entity.type
_entity.pdbx_description
1 polymer ?
#
loop_
_entity_poly.entity_id
_entity_poly.type
_entity_poly.pdbx_seq_one_letter_code
_entity_poly.pdbx_strand_id
1 'polypeptide(L)'
;MKLKITFLLFNCFLVLQAQVGINTATPGSTLDVNGSFATPYKQVTTSTYNLLVSDQYLDYRGTAVSTWSLPAAQTSPNFKGRIYEIRNESGFNIVLTPNGTEKIDVSNTQVSQPNFLLPSGYYAIVKSTGNTTGSTWVVTMLSNGLAASGSTGGGNTTGFSPQYWATSCKCISKNSTFHF
;
A
#
# COMPACT_ATOMS: atom_id res chain seq x y z
N MET A 1 -24.22 -24.52 49.91
CA MET A 1 -24.15 -24.68 48.43
C MET A 1 -24.49 -23.42 47.64
N LYS A 2 -25.40 -22.55 48.10
CA LYS A 2 -25.82 -21.33 47.36
C LYS A 2 -24.69 -20.30 47.11
N LEU A 3 -23.73 -20.16 48.02
CA LEU A 3 -22.65 -19.16 47.91
C LEU A 3 -21.59 -19.48 46.83
N LYS A 4 -21.39 -20.76 46.49
CA LYS A 4 -20.38 -21.19 45.50
C LYS A 4 -20.87 -21.01 44.06
N ILE A 5 -22.18 -21.11 43.84
CA ILE A 5 -22.82 -20.94 42.51
C ILE A 5 -22.84 -19.45 42.13
N THR A 6 -23.03 -18.56 43.09
CA THR A 6 -22.98 -17.10 42.86
C THR A 6 -21.58 -16.62 42.46
N PHE A 7 -20.52 -17.22 43.02
CA PHE A 7 -19.14 -16.85 42.70
C PHE A 7 -18.71 -17.32 41.29
N LEU A 8 -19.22 -18.46 40.82
CA LEU A 8 -18.95 -18.98 39.49
C LEU A 8 -19.66 -18.17 38.39
N LEU A 9 -20.87 -17.66 38.66
CA LEU A 9 -21.62 -16.80 37.74
C LEU A 9 -21.00 -15.41 37.62
N PHE A 10 -20.42 -14.86 38.69
CA PHE A 10 -19.77 -13.54 38.66
C PHE A 10 -18.44 -13.52 37.86
N ASN A 11 -17.70 -14.64 37.84
CA ASN A 11 -16.46 -14.76 37.06
C ASN A 11 -16.69 -14.95 35.54
N CYS A 12 -17.90 -15.34 35.12
CA CYS A 12 -18.24 -15.49 33.70
C CYS A 12 -18.49 -14.13 32.99
N PHE A 13 -18.82 -13.08 33.75
CA PHE A 13 -19.06 -11.73 33.21
C PHE A 13 -17.78 -10.91 32.99
N LEU A 14 -16.62 -11.37 33.48
CA LEU A 14 -15.36 -10.62 33.42
C LEU A 14 -14.46 -11.03 32.25
N VAL A 15 -14.92 -11.92 31.36
CA VAL A 15 -14.12 -12.46 30.24
C VAL A 15 -14.66 -12.10 28.85
N LEU A 16 -15.58 -11.13 28.76
CA LEU A 16 -16.17 -10.76 27.48
C LEU A 16 -15.50 -9.53 26.87
N GLN A 17 -14.60 -9.85 25.94
CA GLN A 17 -14.28 -9.14 24.70
C GLN A 17 -13.29 -7.96 24.76
N ALA A 18 -12.07 -8.20 24.25
CA ALA A 18 -11.24 -7.14 23.66
C ALA A 18 -11.86 -6.74 22.30
N GLN A 19 -12.87 -5.88 22.33
CA GLN A 19 -13.50 -5.33 21.14
C GLN A 19 -12.98 -3.91 20.91
N VAL A 20 -12.43 -3.65 19.72
CA VAL A 20 -12.15 -2.29 19.26
C VAL A 20 -13.11 -1.98 18.10
N GLY A 21 -14.39 -1.81 18.42
CA GLY A 21 -15.32 -1.12 17.53
C GLY A 21 -15.12 0.38 17.65
N ILE A 22 -14.76 1.07 16.58
CA ILE A 22 -14.75 2.54 16.56
C ILE A 22 -16.07 2.98 15.92
N ASN A 23 -16.91 3.65 16.71
CA ASN A 23 -18.25 4.15 16.32
C ASN A 23 -19.35 3.06 16.14
N THR A 24 -19.25 1.92 16.83
CA THR A 24 -20.32 0.91 16.89
C THR A 24 -20.27 0.14 18.20
N ALA A 25 -21.43 -0.17 18.78
CA ALA A 25 -21.55 -0.91 20.04
C ALA A 25 -21.53 -2.45 19.86
N THR A 26 -21.59 -2.93 18.61
CA THR A 26 -21.65 -4.36 18.28
C THR A 26 -20.71 -4.67 17.11
N PRO A 27 -19.39 -4.65 17.32
CA PRO A 27 -18.45 -4.87 16.24
C PRO A 27 -18.52 -6.33 15.74
N GLY A 28 -18.77 -6.51 14.44
CA GLY A 28 -18.85 -7.84 13.81
C GLY A 28 -17.50 -8.56 13.67
N SER A 29 -16.41 -7.90 14.04
CA SER A 29 -15.02 -8.36 14.01
C SER A 29 -14.19 -7.55 15.03
N THR A 30 -12.99 -7.99 15.40
CA THR A 30 -12.14 -7.30 16.41
C THR A 30 -11.87 -5.81 16.08
N LEU A 31 -11.95 -5.44 14.80
CA LEU A 31 -12.03 -4.06 14.31
C LEU A 31 -13.31 -3.91 13.46
N ASP A 32 -14.22 -3.02 13.89
CA ASP A 32 -15.39 -2.61 13.10
C ASP A 32 -15.40 -1.08 12.98
N VAL A 33 -15.49 -0.58 11.75
CA VAL A 33 -15.46 0.85 11.41
C VAL A 33 -16.75 1.19 10.69
N ASN A 34 -17.70 1.76 11.44
CA ASN A 34 -18.96 2.26 10.88
C ASN A 34 -18.77 3.71 10.38
N GLY A 35 -18.07 3.85 9.24
CA GLY A 35 -17.67 5.13 8.66
C GLY A 35 -16.47 5.00 7.71
N SER A 36 -15.76 6.11 7.48
CA SER A 36 -14.54 6.12 6.67
C SER A 36 -13.29 5.84 7.52
N PHE A 37 -12.34 5.10 6.96
CA PHE A 37 -11.00 4.93 7.51
C PHE A 37 -10.01 5.75 6.67
N ALA A 38 -9.27 6.64 7.33
CA ALA A 38 -8.25 7.46 6.68
C ALA A 38 -6.88 7.12 7.26
N THR A 39 -5.90 6.99 6.36
CA THR A 39 -4.50 6.86 6.72
C THR A 39 -3.75 8.12 6.28
N PRO A 40 -2.57 8.41 6.87
CA PRO A 40 -1.77 9.54 6.45
C PRO A 40 -1.39 9.47 4.97
N TYR A 41 -1.73 10.54 4.23
CA TYR A 41 -1.25 10.80 2.88
C TYR A 41 -0.16 11.86 2.93
N LYS A 42 0.97 11.59 2.29
CA LYS A 42 2.09 12.52 2.22
C LYS A 42 2.67 12.58 0.83
N GLN A 43 2.64 13.78 0.25
CA GLN A 43 3.41 14.09 -0.95
C GLN A 43 4.86 14.38 -0.58
N VAL A 44 5.80 13.78 -1.32
CA VAL A 44 7.24 13.97 -1.13
C VAL A 44 7.84 14.50 -2.44
N THR A 45 8.61 15.58 -2.36
CA THR A 45 9.29 16.19 -3.51
C THR A 45 10.81 16.20 -3.36
N THR A 46 11.32 15.89 -2.17
CA THR A 46 12.75 15.82 -1.89
C THR A 46 13.38 14.55 -2.47
N SER A 47 14.59 14.66 -2.99
CA SER A 47 15.33 13.52 -3.55
C SER A 47 15.80 12.53 -2.47
N THR A 48 15.91 12.92 -1.21
CA THR A 48 16.21 12.00 -0.11
C THR A 48 15.07 12.03 0.91
N TYR A 49 14.65 10.85 1.37
CA TYR A 49 13.59 10.74 2.38
C TYR A 49 13.81 9.54 3.29
N ASN A 50 13.64 9.72 4.59
CA ASN A 50 13.65 8.63 5.56
C ASN A 50 12.20 8.36 5.98
N LEU A 51 11.71 7.15 5.73
CA LEU A 51 10.32 6.81 6.07
C LEU A 51 10.12 6.86 7.57
N LEU A 52 9.02 7.46 7.98
CA LEU A 52 8.68 7.67 9.39
C LEU A 52 7.68 6.62 9.86
N VAL A 53 7.60 6.45 11.18
CA VAL A 53 6.61 5.57 11.82
C VAL A 53 5.16 6.04 11.61
N SER A 54 4.98 7.31 11.26
CA SER A 54 3.69 7.95 10.99
C SER A 54 3.29 7.94 9.51
N ASP A 55 4.16 7.48 8.62
CA ASP A 55 3.83 7.41 7.20
C ASP A 55 3.01 6.15 6.92
N GLN A 56 2.05 6.24 6.00
CA GLN A 56 1.34 5.07 5.47
C GLN A 56 1.30 5.14 3.94
N TYR A 57 0.79 6.25 3.39
CA TYR A 57 0.76 6.48 1.94
C TYR A 57 1.69 7.63 1.56
N LEU A 58 2.65 7.34 0.69
CA LEU A 58 3.67 8.27 0.21
C LEU A 58 3.57 8.42 -1.31
N ASP A 59 3.50 9.66 -1.79
CA ASP A 59 3.39 10.00 -3.21
C ASP A 59 4.59 10.85 -3.64
N TYR A 60 5.52 10.26 -4.39
CA TYR A 60 6.70 10.96 -4.87
C TYR A 60 6.42 11.74 -6.16
N ARG A 61 6.70 13.04 -6.11
CA ARG A 61 6.51 14.01 -7.21
C ARG A 61 7.76 14.85 -7.49
N GLY A 62 8.92 14.38 -7.05
CA GLY A 62 10.18 15.12 -7.23
C GLY A 62 10.68 15.12 -8.67
N THR A 63 11.77 15.85 -8.90
CA THR A 63 12.34 16.10 -10.24
C THR A 63 13.72 15.45 -10.44
N ALA A 64 14.05 14.44 -9.64
CA ALA A 64 15.30 13.68 -9.74
C ALA A 64 15.12 12.25 -9.25
N VAL A 65 16.13 11.40 -9.49
CA VAL A 65 16.22 10.08 -8.84
C VAL A 65 16.20 10.28 -7.33
N SER A 66 15.37 9.49 -6.64
CA SER A 66 15.20 9.61 -5.20
C SER A 66 15.79 8.42 -4.46
N THR A 67 16.35 8.66 -3.28
CA THR A 67 16.84 7.62 -2.37
C THR A 67 16.03 7.66 -1.09
N TRP A 68 15.24 6.62 -0.87
CA TRP A 68 14.37 6.50 0.30
C TRP A 68 14.90 5.41 1.22
N SER A 69 14.98 5.70 2.52
CA SER A 69 15.41 4.71 3.51
C SER A 69 14.22 4.15 4.28
N LEU A 70 14.16 2.82 4.40
CA LEU A 70 13.22 2.14 5.27
C LEU A 70 13.72 2.21 6.72
N PRO A 71 12.82 2.26 7.72
CA PRO A 71 13.22 2.23 9.12
C PRO A 71 14.06 0.99 9.46
N ALA A 72 15.03 1.16 10.35
CA ALA A 72 15.78 0.04 10.92
C ALA A 72 14.85 -0.90 11.67
N ALA A 73 15.05 -2.20 11.51
CA ALA A 73 14.33 -3.20 12.27
C ALA A 73 14.55 -3.04 13.78
N GLN A 74 13.51 -3.27 14.57
CA GLN A 74 13.54 -3.12 16.02
C GLN A 74 13.07 -4.40 16.70
N THR A 75 13.79 -4.80 17.75
CA THR A 75 13.37 -5.92 18.62
C THR A 75 12.22 -5.51 19.54
N SER A 76 12.20 -4.25 19.99
CA SER A 76 11.19 -3.73 20.90
C SER A 76 11.05 -2.20 20.78
N PRO A 77 9.84 -1.67 20.49
CA PRO A 77 8.69 -2.41 19.99
C PRO A 77 8.97 -2.94 18.57
N ASN A 78 8.72 -4.22 18.35
CA ASN A 78 8.81 -4.79 17.01
C ASN A 78 7.61 -4.29 16.18
N PHE A 79 7.86 -3.76 14.99
CA PHE A 79 6.83 -3.25 14.09
C PHE A 79 6.49 -4.23 12.97
N LYS A 80 6.59 -5.55 13.24
CA LYS A 80 6.19 -6.63 12.34
C LYS A 80 4.84 -6.33 11.73
N GLY A 81 4.79 -6.37 10.40
CA GLY A 81 3.57 -6.13 9.64
C GLY A 81 3.23 -4.67 9.37
N ARG A 82 4.05 -3.70 9.81
CA ARG A 82 3.93 -2.30 9.35
C ARG A 82 3.99 -2.25 7.82
N ILE A 83 3.10 -1.46 7.23
CA ILE A 83 2.94 -1.33 5.78
C ILE A 83 3.27 0.11 5.38
N TYR A 84 4.01 0.25 4.29
CA TYR A 84 4.15 1.49 3.55
C TYR A 84 3.66 1.29 2.12
N GLU A 85 2.79 2.19 1.69
CA GLU A 85 2.30 2.29 0.33
C GLU A 85 3.00 3.45 -0.35
N ILE A 86 3.72 3.16 -1.43
CA ILE A 86 4.57 4.13 -2.10
C ILE A 86 4.14 4.21 -3.56
N ARG A 87 3.65 5.38 -3.96
CA ARG A 87 3.40 5.75 -5.34
C ARG A 87 4.55 6.61 -5.86
N ASN A 88 5.04 6.26 -7.04
CA ASN A 88 6.01 7.05 -7.77
C ASN A 88 5.37 7.64 -9.03
N GLU A 89 4.93 8.89 -8.96
CA GLU A 89 4.41 9.62 -10.13
C GLU A 89 5.39 10.70 -10.60
N SER A 90 6.65 10.60 -10.19
CA SER A 90 7.74 11.35 -10.82
C SER A 90 8.15 10.70 -12.14
N GLY A 91 8.97 11.40 -12.93
CA GLY A 91 9.65 10.84 -14.10
C GLY A 91 10.93 10.06 -13.77
N PHE A 92 11.21 9.77 -12.49
CA PHE A 92 12.48 9.22 -12.02
C PHE A 92 12.28 8.02 -11.11
N ASN A 93 13.30 7.18 -10.96
CA ASN A 93 13.24 6.02 -10.07
C ASN A 93 13.35 6.45 -8.60
N ILE A 94 12.66 5.72 -7.72
CA ILE A 94 12.94 5.71 -6.28
C ILE A 94 13.79 4.48 -5.97
N VAL A 95 14.93 4.70 -5.33
CA VAL A 95 15.81 3.68 -4.78
C VAL A 95 15.44 3.50 -3.31
N LEU A 96 14.63 2.48 -3.02
CA LEU A 96 14.20 2.16 -1.66
C LEU A 96 15.23 1.23 -1.00
N THR A 97 15.80 1.67 0.11
CA THR A 97 16.95 1.00 0.74
C THR A 97 16.63 0.65 2.20
N PRO A 98 16.68 -0.63 2.59
CA PRO A 98 16.68 -1.05 3.99
C PRO A 98 17.81 -0.39 4.81
N ASN A 99 17.64 -0.26 6.11
CA ASN A 99 18.65 0.41 6.94
C ASN A 99 19.92 -0.44 7.09
N GLY A 100 21.10 0.19 7.00
CA GLY A 100 22.38 -0.45 7.26
C GLY A 100 22.62 -1.69 6.37
N THR A 101 22.81 -2.85 6.99
CA THR A 101 23.09 -4.13 6.31
C THR A 101 21.83 -4.97 6.06
N GLU A 102 20.65 -4.48 6.46
CA GLU A 102 19.38 -5.15 6.24
C GLU A 102 19.09 -5.32 4.74
N LYS A 103 18.15 -6.23 4.43
CA LYS A 103 17.78 -6.60 3.06
C LYS A 103 16.27 -6.56 2.85
N ILE A 104 15.88 -6.53 1.57
CA ILE A 104 14.49 -6.57 1.13
C ILE A 104 14.27 -7.74 0.16
N ASP A 105 13.21 -8.50 0.38
CA ASP A 105 12.74 -9.49 -0.59
C ASP A 105 11.77 -8.82 -1.56
N VAL A 106 12.03 -8.92 -2.86
CA VAL A 106 11.22 -8.28 -3.91
C VAL A 106 10.35 -9.30 -4.64
N SER A 107 10.87 -10.51 -4.86
CA SER A 107 10.16 -11.60 -5.52
C SER A 107 10.76 -12.95 -5.11
N ASN A 108 10.21 -14.05 -5.64
CA ASN A 108 10.77 -15.39 -5.44
C ASN A 108 12.17 -15.59 -6.09
N THR A 109 12.60 -14.69 -6.98
CA THR A 109 13.93 -14.71 -7.63
C THR A 109 14.83 -13.57 -7.18
N GLN A 110 14.26 -12.49 -6.63
CA GLN A 110 14.97 -11.33 -6.11
C GLN A 110 14.81 -11.26 -4.59
N VAL A 111 15.46 -12.21 -3.91
CA VAL A 111 15.50 -12.28 -2.43
C VAL A 111 16.75 -11.60 -1.88
N SER A 112 16.66 -11.12 -0.65
CA SER A 112 17.76 -10.50 0.12
C SER A 112 18.51 -9.41 -0.66
N GLN A 113 17.75 -8.54 -1.35
CA GLN A 113 18.32 -7.44 -2.13
C GLN A 113 18.78 -6.30 -1.21
N PRO A 114 19.87 -5.59 -1.56
CA PRO A 114 20.33 -4.42 -0.81
C PRO A 114 19.43 -3.20 -1.01
N ASN A 115 18.64 -3.17 -2.09
CA ASN A 115 17.67 -2.13 -2.39
C ASN A 115 16.58 -2.67 -3.32
N PHE A 116 15.51 -1.91 -3.42
CA PHE A 116 14.42 -2.11 -4.36
C PHE A 116 14.26 -0.84 -5.22
N LEU A 117 14.33 -1.00 -6.54
CA LEU A 117 14.08 0.08 -7.48
C LEU A 117 12.58 0.13 -7.80
N LEU A 118 11.92 1.22 -7.42
CA LEU A 118 10.55 1.53 -7.82
C LEU A 118 10.58 2.48 -9.02
N PRO A 119 10.25 2.02 -10.24
CA PRO A 119 10.33 2.85 -11.42
C PRO A 119 9.30 3.98 -11.43
N SER A 120 9.53 4.97 -12.30
CA SER A 120 8.54 5.99 -12.66
C SER A 120 7.21 5.36 -13.07
N GLY A 121 6.09 5.88 -12.53
CA GLY A 121 4.73 5.40 -12.81
C GLY A 121 4.31 4.15 -12.02
N TYR A 122 5.18 3.62 -11.15
CA TYR A 122 4.86 2.43 -10.36
C TYR A 122 4.37 2.78 -8.96
N TYR A 123 3.71 1.80 -8.36
CA TYR A 123 3.23 1.75 -7.00
C TYR A 123 3.69 0.44 -6.35
N ALA A 124 4.15 0.52 -5.10
CA ALA A 124 4.54 -0.63 -4.32
C ALA A 124 3.94 -0.61 -2.91
N ILE A 125 3.66 -1.80 -2.40
CA ILE A 125 3.38 -2.04 -0.98
C ILE A 125 4.58 -2.77 -0.40
N VAL A 126 5.17 -2.20 0.65
CA VAL A 126 6.31 -2.78 1.37
C VAL A 126 5.90 -3.03 2.81
N LYS A 127 6.23 -4.21 3.33
CA LYS A 127 5.81 -4.67 4.65
C LYS A 127 7.00 -5.14 5.47
N SER A 128 7.01 -4.79 6.76
CA SER A 128 8.02 -5.29 7.70
C SER A 128 7.78 -6.77 8.00
N THR A 129 8.82 -7.59 7.89
CA THR A 129 8.76 -9.02 8.24
C THR A 129 8.80 -9.24 9.75
N GLY A 130 9.27 -8.25 10.50
CA GLY A 130 9.57 -8.35 11.94
C GLY A 130 10.91 -9.00 12.26
N ASN A 131 11.68 -9.40 11.26
CA ASN A 131 13.07 -9.86 11.47
C ASN A 131 13.95 -8.67 11.84
N THR A 132 15.01 -8.92 12.62
CA THR A 132 16.00 -7.91 13.03
C THR A 132 17.30 -7.98 12.23
N THR A 133 17.45 -9.01 11.39
CA THR A 133 18.60 -9.22 10.49
C THR A 133 18.12 -9.85 9.18
N GLY A 134 18.97 -9.81 8.14
CA GLY A 134 18.64 -10.38 6.83
C GLY A 134 17.50 -9.61 6.15
N SER A 135 16.54 -10.33 5.58
CA SER A 135 15.35 -9.72 4.95
C SER A 135 14.36 -9.24 6.02
N THR A 136 14.46 -7.96 6.35
CA THR A 136 13.61 -7.27 7.34
C THR A 136 12.37 -6.63 6.69
N TRP A 137 12.39 -6.51 5.36
CA TRP A 137 11.33 -5.96 4.53
C TRP A 137 10.99 -6.89 3.37
N VAL A 138 9.75 -6.82 2.92
CA VAL A 138 9.27 -7.53 1.73
C VAL A 138 8.39 -6.62 0.90
N VAL A 139 8.55 -6.64 -0.41
CA VAL A 139 7.61 -6.06 -1.37
C VAL A 139 6.47 -7.04 -1.56
N THR A 140 5.27 -6.68 -1.13
CA THR A 140 4.09 -7.57 -1.22
C THR A 140 3.24 -7.29 -2.45
N MET A 141 3.41 -6.12 -3.07
CA MET A 141 2.75 -5.75 -4.31
C MET A 141 3.63 -4.76 -5.06
N LEU A 142 3.73 -4.95 -6.37
CA LEU A 142 4.35 -4.02 -7.30
C LEU A 142 3.44 -3.93 -8.52
N SER A 143 3.00 -2.72 -8.84
CA SER A 143 2.09 -2.45 -9.96
C SER A 143 2.49 -1.15 -10.65
N ASN A 144 2.24 -1.01 -11.94
CA ASN A 144 2.56 0.17 -12.74
C ASN A 144 1.37 1.13 -12.91
N GLY A 145 0.39 1.07 -12.00
CA GLY A 145 -0.67 2.09 -11.88
C GLY A 145 -1.40 2.40 -13.18
N LEU A 146 -2.29 1.49 -13.60
CA LEU A 146 -3.58 1.69 -14.32
C LEU A 146 -3.88 0.48 -15.23
N ALA A 147 -4.42 -0.58 -14.63
CA ALA A 147 -5.53 -1.27 -15.24
C ALA A 147 -6.79 -0.90 -14.43
N ALA A 148 -7.81 -0.31 -15.07
CA ALA A 148 -9.10 -0.11 -14.45
C ALA A 148 -9.69 -1.46 -14.06
N SER A 149 -9.56 -1.80 -12.79
CA SER A 149 -10.65 -2.34 -11.97
C SER A 149 -10.10 -2.51 -10.57
N GLY A 150 -10.75 -1.88 -9.60
CA GLY A 150 -10.66 -2.34 -8.23
C GLY A 150 -11.08 -3.81 -8.22
N SER A 151 -10.13 -4.71 -8.06
CA SER A 151 -10.43 -6.08 -7.72
C SER A 151 -9.31 -6.59 -6.82
N THR A 152 -9.62 -6.68 -5.54
CA THR A 152 -8.98 -7.57 -4.58
C THR A 152 -9.30 -9.05 -4.89
N GLY A 153 -9.26 -9.42 -6.17
CA GLY A 153 -9.70 -10.71 -6.70
C GLY A 153 -9.18 -10.87 -8.13
N GLY A 154 -8.61 -12.02 -8.43
CA GLY A 154 -7.80 -12.24 -9.61
C GLY A 154 -8.44 -11.90 -10.97
N GLY A 155 -7.54 -11.59 -11.92
CA GLY A 155 -7.77 -11.78 -13.35
C GLY A 155 -8.19 -10.54 -14.14
N ASN A 156 -7.21 -9.74 -14.60
CA ASN A 156 -7.18 -9.29 -16.00
C ASN A 156 -5.78 -8.75 -16.35
N THR A 157 -5.03 -9.52 -17.15
CA THR A 157 -3.70 -9.20 -17.68
C THR A 157 -3.77 -8.59 -19.08
N THR A 158 -4.65 -7.61 -19.31
CA THR A 158 -4.64 -6.87 -20.58
C THR A 158 -4.57 -5.38 -20.30
N GLY A 159 -3.39 -4.82 -20.60
CA GLY A 159 -3.09 -3.41 -20.48
C GLY A 159 -4.03 -2.56 -21.31
N PHE A 160 -4.34 -1.38 -20.79
CA PHE A 160 -5.05 -0.36 -21.52
C PHE A 160 -4.22 0.07 -22.72
N SER A 161 -4.70 -0.24 -23.93
CA SER A 161 -4.36 0.49 -25.14
C SER A 161 -4.92 1.91 -25.02
N PRO A 162 -4.13 2.98 -25.25
CA PRO A 162 -4.64 4.34 -25.30
C PRO A 162 -5.34 4.56 -26.66
N GLN A 163 -6.50 3.93 -26.85
CA GLN A 163 -7.49 4.40 -27.83
C GLN A 163 -8.60 5.11 -27.05
N TYR A 164 -9.15 6.17 -27.63
CA TYR A 164 -10.29 6.99 -27.15
C TYR A 164 -10.02 8.40 -26.61
N TRP A 165 -9.00 9.12 -27.09
CA TRP A 165 -9.14 10.60 -27.14
C TRP A 165 -8.51 11.32 -28.35
N ALA A 166 -7.96 10.62 -29.34
CA ALA A 166 -7.33 11.31 -30.48
C ALA A 166 -7.60 10.63 -31.82
N THR A 167 -8.85 10.60 -32.31
CA THR A 167 -9.18 10.63 -33.76
C THR A 167 -10.68 10.63 -33.98
N SER A 168 -11.31 11.81 -34.05
CA SER A 168 -12.56 12.06 -34.79
C SER A 168 -12.83 13.57 -34.94
N CYS A 169 -11.89 14.31 -35.49
CA CYS A 169 -12.20 15.50 -36.29
C CYS A 169 -11.70 15.25 -37.70
N LYS A 170 -12.37 14.36 -38.42
CA LYS A 170 -12.23 14.23 -39.86
C LYS A 170 -13.38 15.02 -40.48
N CYS A 171 -13.07 16.17 -41.08
CA CYS A 171 -14.02 16.94 -41.88
C CYS A 171 -14.74 16.02 -42.86
N ILE A 172 -16.06 15.91 -42.73
CA ILE A 172 -16.91 15.34 -43.78
C ILE A 172 -17.15 16.47 -44.79
N SER A 173 -16.39 16.47 -45.89
CA SER A 173 -16.81 17.16 -47.11
C SER A 173 -17.90 16.30 -47.77
N LYS A 174 -19.16 16.72 -47.69
CA LYS A 174 -20.22 16.11 -48.50
C LYS A 174 -20.08 16.59 -49.94
N ASN A 175 -19.62 15.67 -50.78
CA ASN A 175 -19.67 15.79 -52.23
C ASN A 175 -21.15 15.73 -52.66
N SER A 176 -21.68 16.84 -53.19
CA SER A 176 -23.05 16.90 -53.72
C SER A 176 -22.96 16.77 -55.24
N THR A 177 -23.35 15.62 -55.78
CA THR A 177 -23.52 15.43 -57.23
C THR A 177 -24.80 16.12 -57.68
N PHE A 178 -24.65 17.17 -58.50
CA PHE A 178 -25.72 17.76 -59.31
C PHE A 178 -26.05 16.82 -60.48
N HIS A 179 -27.33 16.47 -60.65
CA HIS A 179 -27.87 16.02 -61.93
C HIS A 179 -28.59 17.21 -62.58
N PHE A 180 -28.34 17.39 -63.88
CA PHE A 180 -28.93 18.43 -64.73
C PHE A 180 -30.45 18.29 -64.85
#